data_AF-A0A7C1SVE3-F1
#
_entry.id   AF-A0A7C1SVE3-F1
#
_cell.length_a   1.000
_cell.length_b   1.000
_cell.length_c   1.000
_cell.angle_alpha   90.00
_cell.angle_beta   90.00
_cell.angle_gamma   90.00
#
_symmetry.space_group_name_H-M   'P 1'
#
loop_
_entity.id
_entity.type
_entity.pdbx_description
1 polymer ?
#
loop_
_entity_poly.entity_id
_entity_poly.type
_entity_poly.pdbx_seq_one_letter_code
_entity_poly.pdbx_strand_id
1 'polypeptide(L)'
;LTSQPDMNLHNPEVQDALLAATRFWLERGVDGFRLDTINFYFHDKELRDNPALAPERRNASTAPAVNPYNFQEHIYDKNRPENIAFLKRFRALLDEYPAIAAVGEVGDSQRGLEIVGEYTSGNDKMQMCYAFEFLAPEPLTPEVVRNTQNAFANAAPEGWACWAFSNHDVVRHVSRWGANVLDRDAYAKMTSALLLTQRGSVCIYQGEELGLTEADIAFEDLQDPYGIQFWPEFKGRDGCRTPMVWDDHAVQAGFSTAQKTWLPIPVEHVLRAVNTQAGKEESVLEHYRRFLAFRRQHPAFAKGDIVFHDAGDNQLIYTRAFGNEKLLCVFNMNAEETAITLPSGEWIGLEGHGFNSAVNDNKVELPAWGAYFARHA
;
A
#
# COMPACT_ATOMS: atom_id res chain seq x y z
N LEU A 1 7.84 -0.75 -21.79
CA LEU A 1 7.40 -0.70 -23.22
C LEU A 1 8.62 -0.45 -24.11
N THR A 2 8.57 -0.75 -25.41
CA THR A 2 9.67 -0.40 -26.34
C THR A 2 9.89 1.11 -26.47
N SER A 3 8.90 1.93 -26.13
CA SER A 3 8.96 3.40 -26.11
C SER A 3 9.55 4.01 -24.82
N GLN A 4 9.98 3.18 -23.86
CA GLN A 4 10.57 3.64 -22.59
C GLN A 4 12.02 3.12 -22.49
N PRO A 5 12.99 3.74 -23.18
CA PRO A 5 14.38 3.32 -23.08
C PRO A 5 14.95 3.62 -21.69
N ASP A 6 15.51 2.61 -21.03
CA ASP A 6 16.21 2.77 -19.75
C ASP A 6 17.43 3.70 -19.90
N MET A 7 17.60 4.58 -18.91
CA MET A 7 18.78 5.42 -18.82
C MET A 7 19.98 4.60 -18.33
N ASN A 8 21.17 4.83 -18.89
CA ASN A 8 22.38 4.17 -18.42
C ASN A 8 23.01 4.94 -17.24
N LEU A 9 22.64 4.58 -16.00
CA LEU A 9 23.16 5.24 -14.81
C LEU A 9 24.62 4.87 -14.49
N HIS A 10 25.28 3.98 -15.24
CA HIS A 10 26.74 3.85 -15.16
C HIS A 10 27.45 5.10 -15.69
N ASN A 11 26.78 5.93 -16.48
CA ASN A 11 27.28 7.22 -16.90
C ASN A 11 27.02 8.29 -15.81
N PRO A 12 28.08 8.90 -15.21
CA PRO A 12 27.92 9.94 -14.21
C PRO A 12 27.14 11.17 -14.70
N GLU A 13 27.26 11.55 -15.98
CA GLU A 13 26.52 12.70 -16.53
C GLU A 13 25.00 12.46 -16.53
N VAL A 14 24.57 11.20 -16.70
CA VAL A 14 23.15 10.81 -16.59
C VAL A 14 22.69 10.93 -15.14
N GLN A 15 23.50 10.46 -14.18
CA GLN A 15 23.18 10.63 -12.75
C GLN A 15 23.08 12.12 -12.38
N ASP A 16 24.00 12.95 -12.85
CA ASP A 16 24.01 14.39 -12.58
C ASP A 16 22.79 15.09 -13.19
N ALA A 17 22.39 14.71 -14.41
CA ALA A 17 21.19 15.22 -15.06
C ALA A 17 19.92 14.85 -14.27
N LEU A 18 19.83 13.61 -13.75
CA LEU A 18 18.70 13.18 -12.92
C LEU A 18 18.63 13.98 -11.62
N LEU A 19 19.76 14.17 -10.92
CA LEU A 19 19.83 14.99 -9.70
C LEU A 19 19.47 16.46 -9.98
N ALA A 20 19.88 17.01 -11.12
CA ALA A 20 19.48 18.36 -11.53
C ALA A 20 17.97 18.46 -11.78
N ALA A 21 17.35 17.45 -12.38
CA ALA A 21 15.90 17.37 -12.54
C ALA A 21 15.17 17.27 -11.18
N THR A 22 15.71 16.50 -10.23
CA THR A 22 15.19 16.48 -8.85
C THR A 22 15.29 17.86 -8.20
N ARG A 23 16.46 18.51 -8.29
CA ARG A 23 16.70 19.85 -7.75
C ARG A 23 15.72 20.89 -8.30
N PHE A 24 15.44 20.85 -9.61
CA PHE A 24 14.48 21.74 -10.25
C PHE A 24 13.10 21.73 -9.57
N TRP A 25 12.64 20.57 -9.12
CA TRP A 25 11.36 20.44 -8.39
C TRP A 25 11.50 20.85 -6.92
N LEU A 26 12.61 20.51 -6.27
CA LEU A 26 12.89 20.95 -4.89
C LEU A 26 12.91 22.48 -4.78
N GLU A 27 13.52 23.18 -5.74
CA GLU A 27 13.53 24.65 -5.81
C GLU A 27 12.13 25.27 -6.01
N ARG A 28 11.13 24.46 -6.39
CA ARG A 28 9.72 24.86 -6.49
C ARG A 28 8.90 24.53 -5.24
N GLY A 29 9.54 23.96 -4.22
CA GLY A 29 8.91 23.70 -2.93
C GLY A 29 8.06 22.43 -2.90
N VAL A 30 8.40 21.39 -3.68
CA VAL A 30 7.82 20.06 -3.45
C VAL A 30 8.32 19.50 -2.12
N ASP A 31 7.45 18.85 -1.35
CA ASP A 31 7.80 18.24 -0.05
C ASP A 31 8.44 16.84 -0.19
N GLY A 32 8.56 16.31 -1.41
CA GLY A 32 9.04 14.95 -1.59
C GLY A 32 8.85 14.34 -2.97
N PHE A 33 9.26 13.08 -3.06
CA PHE A 33 9.21 12.27 -4.28
C PHE A 33 8.75 10.84 -3.99
N ARG A 34 7.93 10.28 -4.88
CA ARG A 34 7.79 8.83 -5.06
C ARG A 34 8.71 8.43 -6.21
N LEU A 35 9.68 7.58 -5.91
CA LEU A 35 10.67 7.12 -6.88
C LEU A 35 10.15 5.83 -7.53
N ASP A 36 9.75 5.95 -8.78
CA ASP A 36 9.34 4.83 -9.63
C ASP A 36 10.47 3.81 -9.78
N THR A 37 10.12 2.52 -9.68
CA THR A 37 11.01 1.38 -9.95
C THR A 37 12.44 1.58 -9.44
N ILE A 38 12.59 2.00 -8.18
CA ILE A 38 13.85 2.55 -7.65
C ILE A 38 15.03 1.57 -7.72
N ASN A 39 14.73 0.27 -7.76
CA ASN A 39 15.70 -0.80 -7.83
C ASN A 39 16.15 -1.17 -9.27
N PHE A 40 15.59 -0.52 -10.31
CA PHE A 40 15.89 -0.78 -11.72
C PHE A 40 16.93 0.17 -12.33
N TYR A 41 17.38 1.17 -11.56
CA TYR A 41 18.27 2.24 -11.99
C TYR A 41 19.58 1.79 -12.63
N PHE A 42 20.14 0.68 -12.15
CA PHE A 42 21.37 0.10 -12.69
C PHE A 42 21.09 -1.30 -13.19
N HIS A 43 21.64 -1.62 -14.35
CA HIS A 43 21.73 -2.97 -14.92
C HIS A 43 23.18 -3.45 -14.89
N ASP A 44 23.42 -4.73 -15.15
CA ASP A 44 24.76 -5.31 -15.18
C ASP A 44 25.57 -4.85 -16.41
N LYS A 45 26.78 -4.33 -16.21
CA LYS A 45 27.65 -3.84 -17.31
C LYS A 45 28.04 -4.91 -18.31
N GLU A 46 28.10 -6.16 -17.86
CA GLU A 46 28.46 -7.30 -18.70
C GLU A 46 27.26 -7.85 -19.48
N LEU A 47 26.04 -7.35 -19.21
CA LEU A 47 24.79 -7.78 -19.84
C LEU A 47 24.61 -9.31 -19.74
N ARG A 48 24.95 -9.88 -18.59
CA ARG A 48 24.83 -11.33 -18.36
C ARG A 48 23.37 -11.77 -18.37
N ASP A 49 23.15 -12.97 -18.89
CA ASP A 49 21.84 -13.62 -18.87
C ASP A 49 21.40 -13.93 -17.44
N ASN A 50 20.16 -13.55 -17.10
CA ASN A 50 19.55 -14.01 -15.86
C ASN A 50 19.33 -15.53 -15.88
N PRO A 51 19.61 -16.23 -14.77
CA PRO A 51 19.28 -17.64 -14.67
C PRO A 51 17.77 -17.85 -14.62
N ALA A 52 17.33 -19.06 -14.97
CA ALA A 52 15.93 -19.44 -14.86
C ALA A 52 15.49 -19.53 -13.39
N LEU A 53 14.30 -19.04 -13.08
CA LEU A 53 13.68 -19.20 -11.76
C LEU A 53 12.98 -20.55 -11.67
N ALA A 54 13.29 -21.29 -10.61
CA ALA A 54 12.68 -22.58 -10.31
C ALA A 54 11.14 -22.46 -10.23
N PRO A 55 10.36 -23.36 -10.87
CA PRO A 55 8.90 -23.25 -10.95
C PRO A 55 8.20 -23.02 -9.60
N GLU A 56 8.66 -23.68 -8.54
CA GLU A 56 8.13 -23.58 -7.17
C GLU A 56 8.38 -22.23 -6.50
N ARG A 57 9.29 -21.41 -7.04
CA ARG A 57 9.58 -20.04 -6.53
C ARG A 57 8.86 -18.95 -7.32
N ARG A 58 8.11 -19.30 -8.37
CA ARG A 58 7.38 -18.34 -9.21
C ARG A 58 6.10 -17.90 -8.49
N ASN A 59 5.83 -16.61 -8.49
CA ASN A 59 4.63 -16.01 -7.93
C ASN A 59 4.09 -14.92 -8.86
N ALA A 60 2.94 -14.32 -8.49
CA ALA A 60 2.29 -13.26 -9.24
C ALA A 60 2.25 -11.92 -8.47
N SER A 61 3.18 -11.71 -7.55
CA SER A 61 3.14 -10.57 -6.62
C SER A 61 3.50 -9.24 -7.29
N THR A 62 4.49 -9.22 -8.20
CA THR A 62 4.91 -8.00 -8.92
C THR A 62 4.53 -7.98 -10.40
N ALA A 63 4.31 -9.14 -11.01
CA ALA A 63 3.90 -9.29 -12.41
C ALA A 63 2.90 -10.45 -12.53
N PRO A 64 1.90 -10.37 -13.43
CA PRO A 64 0.85 -11.36 -13.53
C PRO A 64 1.41 -12.72 -13.96
N ALA A 65 0.76 -13.81 -13.52
CA ALA A 65 1.24 -15.18 -13.73
C ALA A 65 1.52 -15.54 -15.21
N VAL A 66 0.79 -14.92 -16.14
CA VAL A 66 0.96 -15.13 -17.59
C VAL A 66 2.18 -14.44 -18.18
N ASN A 67 2.86 -13.59 -17.42
CA ASN A 67 4.02 -12.85 -17.90
C ASN A 67 5.30 -13.72 -17.85
N PRO A 68 5.98 -13.95 -18.99
CA PRO A 68 7.24 -14.69 -19.03
C PRO A 68 8.37 -14.06 -18.20
N TYR A 69 8.24 -12.79 -17.82
CA TYR A 69 9.15 -12.13 -16.86
C TYR A 69 9.38 -13.01 -15.62
N ASN A 70 8.32 -13.63 -15.08
CA ASN A 70 8.36 -14.47 -13.88
C ASN A 70 9.17 -15.78 -14.02
N PHE A 71 9.75 -16.06 -15.19
CA PHE A 71 10.51 -17.29 -15.45
C PHE A 71 12.01 -17.11 -15.19
N GLN A 72 12.45 -15.89 -14.87
CA GLN A 72 13.85 -15.55 -14.61
C GLN A 72 14.05 -15.13 -13.15
N GLU A 73 15.22 -15.44 -12.61
CA GLU A 73 15.67 -14.84 -11.36
C GLU A 73 16.44 -13.57 -11.72
N HIS A 74 15.86 -12.42 -11.38
CA HIS A 74 16.32 -11.11 -11.84
C HIS A 74 17.52 -10.58 -11.03
N ILE A 75 18.73 -10.99 -11.44
CA ILE A 75 19.99 -10.72 -10.74
C ILE A 75 20.84 -9.67 -11.48
N TYR A 76 20.78 -9.66 -12.81
CA TYR A 76 21.65 -8.84 -13.64
C TYR A 76 20.94 -7.64 -14.26
N ASP A 77 19.65 -7.72 -14.52
CA ASP A 77 18.87 -6.65 -15.15
C ASP A 77 18.46 -5.53 -14.18
N LYS A 78 18.54 -5.76 -12.88
CA LYS A 78 18.20 -4.79 -11.81
C LYS A 78 18.95 -5.10 -10.51
N ASN A 79 18.63 -4.38 -9.44
CA ASN A 79 19.13 -4.62 -8.07
C ASN A 79 20.66 -4.57 -7.94
N ARG A 80 21.33 -3.77 -8.78
CA ARG A 80 22.79 -3.73 -8.82
C ARG A 80 23.38 -2.93 -7.65
N PRO A 81 24.51 -3.36 -7.08
CA PRO A 81 25.10 -2.75 -5.89
C PRO A 81 25.50 -1.28 -6.09
N GLU A 82 25.81 -0.87 -7.33
CA GLU A 82 26.13 0.51 -7.68
C GLU A 82 24.99 1.48 -7.34
N ASN A 83 23.75 1.01 -7.34
CA ASN A 83 22.60 1.84 -7.02
C ASN A 83 22.67 2.42 -5.60
N ILE A 84 23.25 1.69 -4.65
CA ILE A 84 23.45 2.17 -3.27
C ILE A 84 24.24 3.48 -3.24
N ALA A 85 25.30 3.60 -4.06
CA ALA A 85 26.08 4.83 -4.12
C ALA A 85 25.28 5.99 -4.71
N PHE A 86 24.47 5.73 -5.73
CA PHE A 86 23.58 6.76 -6.30
C PHE A 86 22.50 7.21 -5.31
N LEU A 87 21.87 6.28 -4.56
CA LEU A 87 20.88 6.62 -3.54
C LEU A 87 21.47 7.51 -2.43
N LYS A 88 22.74 7.33 -2.08
CA LYS A 88 23.43 8.25 -1.15
C LYS A 88 23.59 9.65 -1.72
N ARG A 89 23.91 9.77 -3.01
CA ARG A 89 23.98 11.08 -3.70
C ARG A 89 22.60 11.73 -3.76
N PHE A 90 21.56 10.95 -4.06
CA PHE A 90 20.18 11.40 -4.07
C PHE A 90 19.76 11.91 -2.68
N ARG A 91 20.04 11.14 -1.62
CA ARG A 91 19.77 11.57 -0.24
C ARG A 91 20.52 12.84 0.13
N ALA A 92 21.80 12.95 -0.21
CA ALA A 92 22.58 14.16 0.07
C ALA A 92 21.96 15.41 -0.58
N LEU A 93 21.41 15.30 -1.80
CA LEU A 93 20.65 16.39 -2.42
C LEU A 93 19.38 16.72 -1.62
N LEU A 94 18.62 15.71 -1.17
CA LEU A 94 17.41 15.95 -0.39
C LEU A 94 17.71 16.63 0.95
N ASP A 95 18.82 16.28 1.60
CA ASP A 95 19.24 16.86 2.88
C ASP A 95 19.63 18.35 2.78
N GLU A 96 19.81 18.90 1.56
CA GLU A 96 19.96 20.34 1.34
C GLU A 96 18.64 21.11 1.57
N TYR A 97 17.50 20.41 1.60
CA TYR A 97 16.16 20.99 1.73
C TYR A 97 15.45 20.47 3.00
N PRO A 98 14.79 21.33 3.77
CA PRO A 98 14.17 20.93 5.03
C PRO A 98 12.92 20.06 4.79
N ALA A 99 12.74 19.04 5.63
CA ALA A 99 11.53 18.22 5.74
C ALA A 99 11.11 17.47 4.47
N ILE A 100 12.06 17.12 3.59
CA ILE A 100 11.77 16.34 2.39
C ILE A 100 11.59 14.85 2.71
N ALA A 101 10.55 14.25 2.16
CA ALA A 101 10.32 12.81 2.21
C ALA A 101 10.54 12.17 0.84
N ALA A 102 11.16 10.99 0.79
CA ALA A 102 11.17 10.19 -0.42
C ALA A 102 10.78 8.74 -0.14
N VAL A 103 9.92 8.22 -1.02
CA VAL A 103 9.42 6.84 -0.97
C VAL A 103 9.81 6.12 -2.25
N GLY A 104 10.59 5.04 -2.13
CA GLY A 104 10.94 4.19 -3.26
C GLY A 104 9.93 3.08 -3.50
N GLU A 105 9.58 2.83 -4.76
CA GLU A 105 8.91 1.60 -5.19
C GLU A 105 9.93 0.50 -5.45
N VAL A 106 9.90 -0.55 -4.63
CA VAL A 106 10.72 -1.74 -4.85
C VAL A 106 9.90 -2.79 -5.59
N GLY A 107 10.23 -3.02 -6.86
CA GLY A 107 9.65 -4.07 -7.67
C GLY A 107 10.52 -5.32 -7.68
N ASP A 108 10.38 -6.19 -6.68
CA ASP A 108 11.05 -7.49 -6.65
C ASP A 108 10.26 -8.56 -5.89
N SER A 109 10.03 -9.70 -6.54
CA SER A 109 9.21 -10.80 -6.00
C SER A 109 9.98 -11.77 -5.10
N GLN A 110 11.32 -11.71 -5.09
CA GLN A 110 12.16 -12.68 -4.38
C GLN A 110 12.92 -12.04 -3.20
N ARG A 111 13.26 -10.75 -3.31
CA ARG A 111 14.10 -10.01 -2.35
C ARG A 111 13.52 -8.65 -1.97
N GLY A 112 12.21 -8.45 -2.12
CA GLY A 112 11.55 -7.15 -1.95
C GLY A 112 11.90 -6.47 -0.61
N LEU A 113 11.65 -7.16 0.51
CA LEU A 113 11.92 -6.63 1.84
C LEU A 113 13.42 -6.46 2.14
N GLU A 114 14.27 -7.33 1.65
CA GLU A 114 15.73 -7.20 1.78
C GLU A 114 16.22 -5.94 1.06
N ILE A 115 15.74 -5.67 -0.16
CA ILE A 115 16.08 -4.46 -0.91
C ILE A 115 15.53 -3.22 -0.19
N VAL A 116 14.33 -3.28 0.38
CA VAL A 116 13.80 -2.20 1.23
C VAL A 116 14.76 -1.92 2.40
N GLY A 117 15.24 -2.96 3.09
CA GLY A 117 16.22 -2.83 4.18
C GLY A 117 17.54 -2.23 3.72
N GLU A 118 18.08 -2.73 2.61
CA GLU A 118 19.28 -2.19 1.98
C GLU A 118 19.11 -0.70 1.65
N TYR A 119 17.97 -0.28 1.09
CA TYR A 119 17.76 1.09 0.60
C TYR A 119 17.38 2.09 1.69
N THR A 120 16.90 1.63 2.85
CA THR A 120 16.42 2.50 3.95
C THR A 120 17.30 2.47 5.21
N SER A 121 18.33 1.60 5.25
CA SER A 121 19.29 1.53 6.37
C SER A 121 20.29 2.70 6.41
N GLY A 122 21.02 2.85 7.52
CA GLY A 122 22.17 3.76 7.63
C GLY A 122 21.85 5.26 7.64
N ASN A 123 20.57 5.64 7.52
CA ASN A 123 20.08 7.03 7.49
C ASN A 123 20.75 7.92 6.43
N ASP A 124 21.32 7.33 5.38
CA ASP A 124 22.07 8.04 4.33
C ASP A 124 21.54 7.74 2.92
N LYS A 125 20.38 7.09 2.81
CA LYS A 125 19.71 6.72 1.56
C LYS A 125 18.23 7.12 1.63
N MET A 126 17.31 6.23 1.22
CA MET A 126 15.88 6.53 1.18
C MET A 126 15.30 6.67 2.60
N GLN A 127 14.38 7.61 2.78
CA GLN A 127 13.63 7.74 4.03
C GLN A 127 12.68 6.56 4.21
N MET A 128 12.10 6.04 3.13
CA MET A 128 11.21 4.89 3.14
C MET A 128 11.11 4.23 1.77
N CYS A 129 10.66 2.98 1.75
CA CYS A 129 10.25 2.29 0.53
C CYS A 129 8.97 1.49 0.78
N TYR A 130 8.22 1.19 -0.27
CA TYR A 130 7.21 0.13 -0.25
C TYR A 130 7.65 -1.00 -1.17
N ALA A 131 7.25 -2.22 -0.81
CA ALA A 131 7.33 -3.40 -1.65
C ALA A 131 5.91 -3.99 -1.81
N PHE A 132 5.77 -5.08 -2.58
CA PHE A 132 4.49 -5.56 -3.07
C PHE A 132 3.77 -6.54 -2.14
N GLU A 133 4.25 -6.74 -0.91
CA GLU A 133 3.70 -7.74 0.04
C GLU A 133 2.22 -7.49 0.36
N PHE A 134 1.80 -6.23 0.48
CA PHE A 134 0.39 -5.85 0.66
C PHE A 134 -0.30 -5.37 -0.62
N LEU A 135 0.32 -5.57 -1.78
CA LEU A 135 -0.27 -5.29 -3.10
C LEU A 135 -0.52 -6.57 -3.91
N ALA A 136 -0.04 -7.72 -3.41
CA ALA A 136 -0.18 -9.03 -4.00
C ALA A 136 -1.66 -9.47 -4.13
N PRO A 137 -1.95 -10.40 -5.06
CA PRO A 137 -3.31 -10.88 -5.33
C PRO A 137 -3.91 -11.71 -4.18
N GLU A 138 -3.08 -12.38 -3.37
CA GLU A 138 -3.53 -13.21 -2.26
C GLU A 138 -4.30 -12.39 -1.21
N PRO A 139 -5.44 -12.89 -0.67
CA PRO A 139 -6.22 -12.20 0.33
C PRO A 139 -5.42 -11.84 1.60
N LEU A 140 -5.73 -10.69 2.18
CA LEU A 140 -5.16 -10.26 3.45
C LEU A 140 -5.75 -11.07 4.62
N THR A 141 -4.91 -11.84 5.31
CA THR A 141 -5.27 -12.62 6.51
C THR A 141 -4.47 -12.14 7.73
N PRO A 142 -4.89 -12.48 8.97
CA PRO A 142 -4.09 -12.20 10.17
C PRO A 142 -2.65 -12.74 10.08
N GLU A 143 -2.48 -13.93 9.51
CA GLU A 143 -1.17 -14.55 9.29
C GLU A 143 -0.31 -13.74 8.30
N VAL A 144 -0.88 -13.32 7.17
CA VAL A 144 -0.16 -12.49 6.18
C VAL A 144 0.31 -11.18 6.82
N VAL A 145 -0.55 -10.50 7.59
CA VAL A 145 -0.15 -9.24 8.26
C VAL A 145 1.01 -9.48 9.24
N ARG A 146 0.90 -10.50 10.09
CA ARG A 146 1.92 -10.86 11.08
C ARG A 146 3.24 -11.23 10.41
N ASN A 147 3.19 -12.11 9.42
CA ASN A 147 4.37 -12.62 8.74
C ASN A 147 5.07 -11.51 7.96
N THR A 148 4.33 -10.63 7.27
CA THR A 148 4.91 -9.50 6.55
C THR A 148 5.61 -8.52 7.50
N GLN A 149 4.98 -8.14 8.61
CA GLN A 149 5.62 -7.24 9.59
C GLN A 149 6.86 -7.87 10.25
N ASN A 150 6.81 -9.16 10.59
CA ASN A 150 7.97 -9.87 11.14
C ASN A 150 9.10 -10.01 10.12
N ALA A 151 8.77 -10.35 8.87
CA ALA A 151 9.74 -10.44 7.78
C ALA A 151 10.40 -9.07 7.52
N PHE A 152 9.61 -7.99 7.53
CA PHE A 152 10.13 -6.62 7.40
C PHE A 152 11.06 -6.25 8.56
N ALA A 153 10.67 -6.54 9.81
CA ALA A 153 11.53 -6.27 10.98
C ALA A 153 12.88 -7.01 10.91
N ASN A 154 12.90 -8.22 10.36
CA ASN A 154 14.12 -9.00 10.16
C ASN A 154 14.97 -8.48 8.99
N ALA A 155 14.35 -8.17 7.86
CA ALA A 155 15.04 -7.75 6.64
C ALA A 155 15.52 -6.28 6.69
N ALA A 156 14.80 -5.43 7.42
CA ALA A 156 15.00 -3.98 7.46
C ALA A 156 14.93 -3.44 8.91
N PRO A 157 15.79 -3.91 9.84
CA PRO A 157 15.71 -3.55 11.26
C PRO A 157 15.87 -2.05 11.53
N GLU A 158 16.68 -1.35 10.71
CA GLU A 158 16.87 0.10 10.75
C GLU A 158 15.95 0.85 9.76
N GLY A 159 15.23 0.11 8.92
CA GLY A 159 14.47 0.65 7.81
C GLY A 159 13.09 1.18 8.20
N TRP A 160 12.48 1.91 7.28
CA TRP A 160 11.11 2.40 7.41
C TRP A 160 10.30 2.02 6.18
N ALA A 161 9.23 1.26 6.39
CA ALA A 161 8.31 0.88 5.33
C ALA A 161 7.30 2.01 5.06
N CYS A 162 6.83 2.06 3.82
CA CYS A 162 5.56 2.65 3.47
C CYS A 162 4.62 1.51 3.03
N TRP A 163 3.42 1.42 3.62
CA TRP A 163 2.45 0.38 3.31
C TRP A 163 1.35 0.93 2.41
N ALA A 164 0.93 0.14 1.43
CA ALA A 164 -0.16 0.47 0.52
C ALA A 164 -1.00 -0.79 0.29
N PHE A 165 -2.33 -0.66 0.31
CA PHE A 165 -3.24 -1.74 -0.07
C PHE A 165 -3.72 -1.58 -1.50
N SER A 166 -3.76 -0.37 -2.02
CA SER A 166 -4.05 -0.10 -3.42
C SER A 166 -3.04 0.90 -3.98
N ASN A 167 -2.85 0.86 -5.30
CA ASN A 167 -2.21 1.91 -6.07
C ASN A 167 -2.76 1.85 -7.50
N HIS A 168 -2.10 2.53 -8.43
CA HIS A 168 -2.50 2.58 -9.83
C HIS A 168 -2.01 1.38 -10.67
N ASP A 169 -1.38 0.38 -10.06
CA ASP A 169 -0.81 -0.80 -10.74
C ASP A 169 -1.47 -2.12 -10.36
N VAL A 170 -2.31 -2.13 -9.32
CA VAL A 170 -2.98 -3.34 -8.84
C VAL A 170 -4.48 -3.13 -8.74
N VAL A 171 -5.21 -4.24 -8.87
CA VAL A 171 -6.65 -4.32 -8.62
C VAL A 171 -6.98 -3.68 -7.27
N ARG A 172 -8.00 -2.82 -7.18
CA ARG A 172 -8.42 -2.17 -5.91
C ARG A 172 -8.65 -3.20 -4.80
N HIS A 173 -8.10 -2.97 -3.61
CA HIS A 173 -8.04 -3.98 -2.55
C HIS A 173 -9.42 -4.52 -2.12
N VAL A 174 -10.46 -3.67 -2.16
CA VAL A 174 -11.85 -4.06 -1.83
C VAL A 174 -12.37 -5.14 -2.78
N SER A 175 -11.94 -5.14 -4.05
CA SER A 175 -12.22 -6.25 -4.97
C SER A 175 -11.18 -7.36 -4.86
N ARG A 176 -9.89 -7.01 -4.83
CA ARG A 176 -8.77 -7.97 -4.85
C ARG A 176 -8.85 -9.00 -3.73
N TRP A 177 -9.17 -8.53 -2.52
CA TRP A 177 -9.25 -9.36 -1.32
C TRP A 177 -10.70 -9.57 -0.84
N GLY A 178 -11.61 -8.66 -1.19
CA GLY A 178 -13.01 -8.68 -0.75
C GLY A 178 -13.99 -9.34 -1.72
N ALA A 179 -13.52 -10.14 -2.69
CA ALA A 179 -14.38 -10.76 -3.71
C ALA A 179 -15.57 -11.55 -3.12
N ASN A 180 -15.35 -12.24 -2.00
CA ASN A 180 -16.36 -13.05 -1.29
C ASN A 180 -16.95 -12.35 -0.06
N VAL A 181 -16.67 -11.06 0.13
CA VAL A 181 -17.15 -10.31 1.29
C VAL A 181 -18.49 -9.66 0.98
N LEU A 182 -19.52 -10.01 1.77
CA LEU A 182 -20.88 -9.50 1.62
C LEU A 182 -20.98 -8.04 2.06
N ASP A 183 -20.52 -7.73 3.27
CA ASP A 183 -20.47 -6.35 3.79
C ASP A 183 -19.14 -5.69 3.43
N ARG A 184 -19.09 -5.13 2.22
CA ARG A 184 -17.90 -4.45 1.70
C ARG A 184 -17.59 -3.14 2.42
N ASP A 185 -18.59 -2.48 3.03
CA ASP A 185 -18.36 -1.24 3.77
C ASP A 185 -17.68 -1.53 5.10
N ALA A 186 -18.16 -2.51 5.86
CA ALA A 186 -17.50 -2.93 7.09
C ALA A 186 -16.07 -3.43 6.81
N TYR A 187 -15.88 -4.19 5.73
CA TYR A 187 -14.55 -4.63 5.29
C TYR A 187 -13.62 -3.48 4.93
N ALA A 188 -14.07 -2.52 4.10
CA ALA A 188 -13.27 -1.35 3.73
C ALA A 188 -12.91 -0.48 4.94
N LYS A 189 -13.81 -0.34 5.91
CA LYS A 189 -13.55 0.34 7.19
C LYS A 189 -12.47 -0.41 8.00
N MET A 190 -12.63 -1.72 8.18
CA MET A 190 -11.67 -2.58 8.88
C MET A 190 -10.27 -2.51 8.27
N THR A 191 -10.16 -2.72 6.95
CA THR A 191 -8.87 -2.70 6.25
C THR A 191 -8.22 -1.32 6.30
N SER A 192 -9.01 -0.24 6.26
CA SER A 192 -8.48 1.12 6.44
C SER A 192 -7.84 1.32 7.82
N ALA A 193 -8.51 0.86 8.87
CA ALA A 193 -8.02 0.96 10.24
C ALA A 193 -6.77 0.10 10.43
N LEU A 194 -6.77 -1.10 9.84
CA LEU A 194 -5.64 -2.01 9.86
C LEU A 194 -4.41 -1.40 9.18
N LEU A 195 -4.55 -0.85 7.98
CA LEU A 195 -3.49 -0.14 7.25
C LEU A 195 -2.93 1.03 8.07
N LEU A 196 -3.84 1.86 8.60
CA LEU A 196 -3.50 3.08 9.34
C LEU A 196 -2.84 2.82 10.70
N THR A 197 -2.90 1.59 11.22
CA THR A 197 -2.30 1.18 12.49
C THR A 197 -1.13 0.20 12.34
N GLN A 198 -0.66 -0.07 11.12
CA GLN A 198 0.62 -0.75 10.88
C GLN A 198 1.83 0.11 11.28
N ARG A 199 2.98 -0.53 11.56
CA ARG A 199 4.26 0.17 11.77
C ARG A 199 4.84 0.58 10.42
N GLY A 200 4.69 1.85 10.06
CA GLY A 200 5.21 2.42 8.82
C GLY A 200 4.45 3.68 8.41
N SER A 201 4.91 4.28 7.31
CA SER A 201 4.13 5.26 6.55
C SER A 201 3.01 4.55 5.79
N VAL A 202 2.05 5.32 5.26
CA VAL A 202 0.90 4.78 4.53
C VAL A 202 0.67 5.56 3.24
N CYS A 203 0.41 4.85 2.15
CA CYS A 203 -0.20 5.39 0.94
C CYS A 203 -1.67 4.96 0.88
N ILE A 204 -2.57 5.92 0.64
CA ILE A 204 -3.99 5.69 0.37
C ILE A 204 -4.23 6.06 -1.09
N TYR A 205 -4.83 5.17 -1.87
CA TYR A 205 -5.09 5.41 -3.29
C TYR A 205 -6.46 6.06 -3.51
N GLN A 206 -6.58 6.93 -4.52
CA GLN A 206 -7.82 7.66 -4.78
C GLN A 206 -9.03 6.73 -4.97
N GLY A 207 -10.10 6.97 -4.22
CA GLY A 207 -11.32 6.16 -4.22
C GLY A 207 -11.27 4.95 -3.28
N GLU A 208 -10.12 4.64 -2.67
CA GLU A 208 -10.05 3.67 -1.58
C GLU A 208 -10.89 4.13 -0.38
N GLU A 209 -10.86 5.42 -0.09
CA GLU A 209 -11.67 6.08 0.95
C GLU A 209 -13.17 6.10 0.65
N LEU A 210 -13.57 5.78 -0.57
CA LEU A 210 -14.98 5.62 -0.97
C LEU A 210 -15.40 4.14 -1.01
N GLY A 211 -14.47 3.21 -0.77
CA GLY A 211 -14.69 1.79 -0.96
C GLY A 211 -14.95 1.41 -2.42
N LEU A 212 -14.33 2.10 -3.39
CA LEU A 212 -14.49 1.77 -4.81
C LEU A 212 -13.92 0.37 -5.09
N THR A 213 -14.70 -0.42 -5.82
CA THR A 213 -14.32 -1.74 -6.33
C THR A 213 -13.54 -1.62 -7.63
N GLU A 214 -12.82 -2.65 -8.03
CA GLU A 214 -12.24 -2.73 -9.39
C GLU A 214 -13.33 -2.59 -10.46
N ALA A 215 -13.07 -1.76 -11.46
CA ALA A 215 -13.93 -1.60 -12.63
C ALA A 215 -13.70 -2.72 -13.65
N ASP A 216 -14.77 -3.25 -14.24
CA ASP A 216 -14.65 -4.11 -15.42
C ASP A 216 -14.61 -3.24 -16.68
N ILE A 217 -13.46 -3.25 -17.37
CA ILE A 217 -13.23 -2.45 -18.57
C ILE A 217 -13.38 -3.34 -19.81
N ALA A 218 -14.22 -2.89 -20.74
CA ALA A 218 -14.40 -3.58 -22.02
C ALA A 218 -13.10 -3.52 -22.84
N PHE A 219 -12.88 -4.52 -23.70
CA PHE A 219 -11.65 -4.63 -24.48
C PHE A 219 -11.43 -3.39 -25.37
N GLU A 220 -12.49 -2.89 -26.00
CA GLU A 220 -12.48 -1.70 -26.85
C GLU A 220 -12.20 -0.39 -26.11
N ASP A 221 -12.34 -0.39 -24.78
CA ASP A 221 -12.08 0.78 -23.93
C ASP A 221 -10.68 0.74 -23.30
N LEU A 222 -9.95 -0.38 -23.40
CA LEU A 222 -8.61 -0.52 -22.82
C LEU A 222 -7.65 0.55 -23.36
N GLN A 223 -6.92 1.18 -22.44
CA GLN A 223 -5.87 2.16 -22.71
C GLN A 223 -4.50 1.63 -22.30
N ASP A 224 -4.43 0.74 -21.30
CA ASP A 224 -3.17 0.19 -20.80
C ASP A 224 -2.58 -0.81 -21.78
N PRO A 225 -1.42 -0.52 -22.41
CA PRO A 225 -0.77 -1.45 -23.32
C PRO A 225 -0.39 -2.76 -22.63
N TYR A 226 -0.22 -2.76 -21.30
CA TYR A 226 0.07 -3.98 -20.56
C TYR A 226 -1.12 -4.95 -20.56
N GLY A 227 -2.35 -4.43 -20.44
CA GLY A 227 -3.57 -5.24 -20.54
C GLY A 227 -3.82 -5.73 -21.95
N ILE A 228 -3.62 -4.86 -22.95
CA ILE A 228 -3.78 -5.22 -24.37
C ILE A 228 -2.84 -6.38 -24.74
N GLN A 229 -1.60 -6.37 -24.23
CA GLN A 229 -0.60 -7.39 -24.56
C GLN A 229 -0.88 -8.78 -23.97
N PHE A 230 -1.54 -8.86 -22.80
CA PHE A 230 -1.78 -10.12 -22.08
C PHE A 230 -3.26 -10.47 -21.95
N TRP A 231 -4.10 -9.87 -22.78
CA TRP A 231 -5.52 -10.17 -22.83
C TRP A 231 -5.79 -11.59 -23.37
N PRO A 232 -6.79 -12.33 -22.85
CA PRO A 232 -7.72 -11.95 -21.76
C PRO A 232 -7.24 -12.29 -20.35
N GLU A 233 -6.17 -13.07 -20.18
CA GLU A 233 -5.76 -13.62 -18.89
C GLU A 233 -5.30 -12.55 -17.91
N PHE A 234 -4.75 -11.44 -18.40
CA PHE A 234 -4.48 -10.24 -17.63
C PHE A 234 -5.03 -9.01 -18.35
N LYS A 235 -6.04 -8.37 -17.76
CA LYS A 235 -6.75 -7.23 -18.35
C LYS A 235 -6.04 -5.87 -18.19
N GLY A 236 -4.83 -5.86 -17.63
CA GLY A 236 -4.10 -4.61 -17.38
C GLY A 236 -4.52 -3.92 -16.11
N ARG A 237 -4.24 -2.62 -16.04
CA ARG A 237 -4.40 -1.79 -14.85
C ARG A 237 -5.54 -0.76 -14.95
N ASP A 238 -6.24 -0.72 -16.08
CA ASP A 238 -7.28 0.29 -16.33
C ASP A 238 -8.45 0.20 -15.32
N GLY A 239 -8.74 -0.99 -14.79
CA GLY A 239 -9.82 -1.20 -13.81
C GLY A 239 -9.67 -0.38 -12.52
N CYS A 240 -8.44 -0.07 -12.12
CA CYS A 240 -8.16 0.78 -10.95
C CYS A 240 -7.95 2.26 -11.32
N ARG A 241 -7.95 2.61 -12.61
CA ARG A 241 -7.61 3.95 -13.14
C ARG A 241 -8.81 4.73 -13.69
N THR A 242 -10.01 4.20 -13.52
CA THR A 242 -11.24 4.90 -13.92
C THR A 242 -11.32 6.29 -13.26
N PRO A 243 -12.00 7.26 -13.90
CA PRO A 243 -12.14 8.60 -13.34
C PRO A 243 -12.79 8.61 -11.96
N MET A 244 -12.38 9.56 -11.11
CA MET A 244 -13.00 9.76 -9.80
C MET A 244 -14.47 10.19 -9.92
N VAL A 245 -15.27 9.75 -8.95
CA VAL A 245 -16.72 9.99 -8.89
C VAL A 245 -17.04 11.02 -7.81
N TRP A 246 -17.37 12.24 -8.22
CA TRP A 246 -17.60 13.38 -7.32
C TRP A 246 -19.08 13.57 -6.98
N ASP A 247 -19.94 13.45 -7.98
CA ASP A 247 -21.38 13.73 -7.88
C ASP A 247 -22.19 12.71 -8.69
N ASP A 248 -23.12 12.00 -8.04
CA ASP A 248 -23.93 10.94 -8.67
C ASP A 248 -25.05 11.44 -9.60
N HIS A 249 -25.33 12.74 -9.63
CA HIS A 249 -26.32 13.37 -10.50
C HIS A 249 -25.69 14.15 -11.67
N ALA A 250 -24.40 14.45 -11.59
CA ALA A 250 -23.66 15.16 -12.63
C ALA A 250 -23.26 14.24 -13.79
N VAL A 251 -23.14 14.85 -14.98
CA VAL A 251 -22.54 14.20 -16.16
C VAL A 251 -21.12 13.73 -15.81
N GLN A 252 -20.77 12.51 -16.25
CA GLN A 252 -19.48 11.87 -15.94
C GLN A 252 -19.14 11.91 -14.45
N ALA A 253 -20.14 11.73 -13.59
CA ALA A 253 -20.03 11.79 -12.14
C ALA A 253 -19.33 13.06 -11.59
N GLY A 254 -19.43 14.19 -12.32
CA GLY A 254 -18.77 15.44 -11.97
C GLY A 254 -17.26 15.49 -12.29
N PHE A 255 -16.69 14.44 -12.90
CA PHE A 255 -15.28 14.42 -13.30
C PHE A 255 -14.98 15.30 -14.52
N SER A 256 -15.90 15.36 -15.48
CA SER A 256 -15.72 16.08 -16.74
C SER A 256 -17.05 16.57 -17.31
N THR A 257 -16.99 17.64 -18.09
CA THR A 257 -18.13 18.14 -18.87
C THR A 257 -18.21 17.54 -20.27
N ALA A 258 -17.18 16.78 -20.69
CA ALA A 258 -17.16 16.11 -21.98
C ALA A 258 -18.14 14.93 -22.02
N GLN A 259 -18.60 14.57 -23.23
CA GLN A 259 -19.52 13.44 -23.42
C GLN A 259 -18.91 12.09 -23.04
N LYS A 260 -17.59 11.93 -23.16
CA LYS A 260 -16.84 10.73 -22.78
C LYS A 260 -15.53 11.13 -22.09
N THR A 261 -15.11 10.31 -21.14
CA THR A 261 -13.79 10.37 -20.49
C THR A 261 -12.81 9.41 -21.17
N TRP A 262 -11.54 9.50 -20.79
CA TRP A 262 -10.47 8.66 -21.36
C TRP A 262 -10.56 7.17 -20.97
N LEU A 263 -11.22 6.88 -19.84
CA LEU A 263 -11.72 5.56 -19.44
C LEU A 263 -13.17 5.69 -18.99
N PRO A 264 -14.03 4.66 -19.15
CA PRO A 264 -15.42 4.71 -18.73
C PRO A 264 -15.55 4.84 -17.21
N ILE A 265 -16.64 5.47 -16.76
CA ILE A 265 -17.00 5.53 -15.34
C ILE A 265 -17.99 4.40 -15.04
N PRO A 266 -17.66 3.46 -14.14
CA PRO A 266 -18.55 2.36 -13.80
C PRO A 266 -19.78 2.84 -13.02
N VAL A 267 -20.94 2.25 -13.30
CA VAL A 267 -22.21 2.60 -12.65
C VAL A 267 -22.12 2.38 -11.14
N GLU A 268 -21.48 1.30 -10.71
CA GLU A 268 -21.26 0.97 -9.31
C GLU A 268 -20.38 2.00 -8.57
N HIS A 269 -19.49 2.71 -9.29
CA HIS A 269 -18.72 3.81 -8.71
C HIS A 269 -19.59 5.04 -8.53
N VAL A 270 -20.47 5.36 -9.49
CA VAL A 270 -21.38 6.52 -9.40
C VAL A 270 -22.24 6.44 -8.13
N LEU A 271 -22.71 5.25 -7.76
CA LEU A 271 -23.48 5.03 -6.52
C LEU A 271 -22.69 5.33 -5.24
N ARG A 272 -21.36 5.33 -5.32
CA ARG A 272 -20.41 5.62 -4.23
C ARG A 272 -19.75 7.00 -4.34
N ALA A 273 -20.25 7.88 -5.21
CA ALA A 273 -19.68 9.20 -5.42
C ALA A 273 -19.50 10.00 -4.11
N VAL A 274 -18.57 10.95 -4.12
CA VAL A 274 -18.24 11.75 -2.92
C VAL A 274 -19.48 12.40 -2.30
N ASN A 275 -20.37 12.98 -3.10
CA ASN A 275 -21.61 13.60 -2.61
C ASN A 275 -22.58 12.61 -1.94
N THR A 276 -22.53 11.32 -2.28
CA THR A 276 -23.37 10.29 -1.66
C THR A 276 -22.80 9.78 -0.34
N GLN A 277 -21.56 10.11 0.00
CA GLN A 277 -20.91 9.68 1.25
C GLN A 277 -20.60 10.84 2.20
N ALA A 278 -20.24 12.01 1.67
CA ALA A 278 -19.87 13.16 2.46
C ALA A 278 -20.99 13.57 3.42
N GLY A 279 -20.66 13.73 4.70
CA GLY A 279 -21.61 14.07 5.76
C GLY A 279 -22.51 12.92 6.23
N LYS A 280 -22.41 11.72 5.63
CA LYS A 280 -23.13 10.53 6.11
C LYS A 280 -22.23 9.75 7.08
N GLU A 281 -22.58 9.78 8.36
CA GLU A 281 -21.76 9.27 9.46
C GLU A 281 -21.31 7.81 9.30
N GLU A 282 -22.16 6.99 8.69
CA GLU A 282 -21.92 5.56 8.43
C GLU A 282 -21.19 5.28 7.12
N SER A 283 -20.86 6.28 6.31
CA SER A 283 -20.15 6.06 5.04
C SER A 283 -18.69 5.63 5.27
N VAL A 284 -18.09 5.01 4.24
CA VAL A 284 -16.67 4.69 4.24
C VAL A 284 -15.82 5.96 4.27
N LEU A 285 -16.23 7.00 3.53
CA LEU A 285 -15.53 8.29 3.51
C LEU A 285 -15.42 8.93 4.89
N GLU A 286 -16.54 9.01 5.62
CA GLU A 286 -16.52 9.60 6.97
C GLU A 286 -15.78 8.72 7.96
N HIS A 287 -15.78 7.39 7.78
CA HIS A 287 -14.92 6.50 8.57
C HIS A 287 -13.43 6.79 8.35
N TYR A 288 -12.96 6.94 7.10
CA TYR A 288 -11.57 7.30 6.80
C TYR A 288 -11.18 8.63 7.45
N ARG A 289 -12.03 9.66 7.33
CA ARG A 289 -11.80 10.98 7.97
C ARG A 289 -11.68 10.85 9.48
N ARG A 290 -12.63 10.15 10.10
CA ARG A 290 -12.67 9.90 11.55
C ARG A 290 -11.43 9.13 12.01
N PHE A 291 -11.07 8.05 11.32
CA PHE A 291 -9.96 7.20 11.73
C PHE A 291 -8.61 7.89 11.51
N LEU A 292 -8.44 8.70 10.46
CA LEU A 292 -7.24 9.54 10.29
C LEU A 292 -7.10 10.58 11.40
N ALA A 293 -8.22 11.20 11.82
CA ALA A 293 -8.23 12.12 12.95
C ALA A 293 -7.90 11.41 14.27
N PHE A 294 -8.47 10.21 14.49
CA PHE A 294 -8.14 9.34 15.62
C PHE A 294 -6.65 8.96 15.62
N ARG A 295 -6.12 8.49 14.49
CA ARG A 295 -4.69 8.14 14.32
C ARG A 295 -3.77 9.30 14.72
N ARG A 296 -4.13 10.54 14.35
CA ARG A 296 -3.34 11.74 14.64
C ARG A 296 -3.23 12.03 16.15
N GLN A 297 -4.20 11.61 16.96
CA GLN A 297 -4.20 11.81 18.41
C GLN A 297 -3.23 10.89 19.15
N HIS A 298 -2.75 9.84 18.48
CA HIS A 298 -2.01 8.74 19.08
C HIS A 298 -0.64 8.55 18.37
N PRO A 299 0.44 9.19 18.87
CA PRO A 299 1.77 9.06 18.31
C PRO A 299 2.26 7.61 18.17
N ALA A 300 1.78 6.70 19.02
CA ALA A 300 2.09 5.28 18.93
C ALA A 300 1.70 4.66 17.57
N PHE A 301 0.65 5.12 16.90
CA PHE A 301 0.31 4.63 15.56
C PHE A 301 1.27 5.13 14.49
N ALA A 302 1.83 6.34 14.65
CA ALA A 302 2.75 6.91 13.68
C ALA A 302 4.20 6.43 13.84
N LYS A 303 4.66 6.22 15.07
CA LYS A 303 6.08 5.98 15.38
C LYS A 303 6.35 4.73 16.21
N GLY A 304 5.31 4.12 16.79
CA GLY A 304 5.50 3.05 17.76
C GLY A 304 5.92 1.73 17.14
N ASP A 305 6.60 0.92 17.94
CA ASP A 305 6.89 -0.47 17.63
C ASP A 305 5.60 -1.28 17.57
N ILE A 306 5.66 -2.45 16.93
CA ILE A 306 4.52 -3.37 16.78
C ILE A 306 4.87 -4.71 17.41
N VAL A 307 3.97 -5.24 18.25
CA VAL A 307 4.11 -6.56 18.87
C VAL A 307 2.82 -7.33 18.72
N PHE A 308 2.86 -8.46 18.02
CA PHE A 308 1.69 -9.30 17.81
C PHE A 308 1.43 -10.23 19.01
N HIS A 309 0.16 -10.52 19.24
CA HIS A 309 -0.31 -11.43 20.28
C HIS A 309 -0.98 -12.65 19.65
N ASP A 310 -1.05 -13.75 20.40
CA ASP A 310 -1.76 -14.95 19.95
C ASP A 310 -3.25 -14.68 19.87
N ALA A 311 -3.89 -15.19 18.81
CA ALA A 311 -5.30 -15.02 18.53
C ALA A 311 -5.78 -16.17 17.62
N GLY A 312 -7.09 -16.34 17.44
CA GLY A 312 -7.62 -17.32 16.50
C GLY A 312 -7.35 -16.96 15.03
N ASP A 313 -7.56 -17.91 14.12
CA ASP A 313 -7.17 -17.79 12.69
C ASP A 313 -7.73 -16.55 11.96
N ASN A 314 -8.92 -16.09 12.36
CA ASN A 314 -9.59 -14.91 11.78
C ASN A 314 -9.54 -13.69 12.71
N GLN A 315 -8.65 -13.69 13.69
CA GLN A 315 -8.50 -12.63 14.68
C GLN A 315 -7.08 -12.08 14.61
N LEU A 316 -6.95 -10.76 14.57
CA LEU A 316 -5.64 -10.12 14.58
C LEU A 316 -5.53 -9.21 15.81
N ILE A 317 -4.52 -9.49 16.63
CA ILE A 317 -4.26 -8.73 17.85
C ILE A 317 -2.79 -8.33 17.86
N TYR A 318 -2.54 -7.03 18.06
CA TYR A 318 -1.19 -6.52 18.28
C TYR A 318 -1.23 -5.25 19.11
N THR A 319 -0.09 -4.88 19.69
CA THR A 319 0.10 -3.62 20.38
C THR A 319 1.01 -2.69 19.60
N ARG A 320 0.75 -1.39 19.71
CA ARG A 320 1.61 -0.30 19.23
C ARG A 320 2.13 0.48 20.43
N ALA A 321 3.45 0.63 20.55
CA ALA A 321 4.07 1.27 21.72
C ALA A 321 5.06 2.37 21.31
N PHE A 322 4.90 3.57 21.86
CA PHE A 322 5.82 4.69 21.67
C PHE A 322 5.88 5.57 22.91
N GLY A 323 7.07 5.77 23.47
CA GLY A 323 7.23 6.52 24.72
C GLY A 323 6.48 5.84 25.87
N ASN A 324 5.57 6.56 26.52
CA ASN A 324 4.72 6.04 27.59
C ASN A 324 3.33 5.57 27.11
N GLU A 325 3.05 5.63 25.80
CA GLU A 325 1.77 5.18 25.25
C GLU A 325 1.91 3.75 24.71
N LYS A 326 1.03 2.85 25.18
CA LYS A 326 0.86 1.51 24.64
C LYS A 326 -0.59 1.29 24.27
N LEU A 327 -0.86 1.05 23.00
CA LEU A 327 -2.18 0.84 22.43
C LEU A 327 -2.35 -0.61 22.01
N LEU A 328 -3.52 -1.17 22.25
CA LEU A 328 -3.96 -2.45 21.75
C LEU A 328 -4.84 -2.24 20.52
N CYS A 329 -4.58 -3.01 19.48
CA CYS A 329 -5.43 -3.11 18.29
C CYS A 329 -5.97 -4.53 18.20
N VAL A 330 -7.28 -4.67 18.06
CA VAL A 330 -7.99 -5.95 17.91
C VAL A 330 -8.86 -5.86 16.67
N PHE A 331 -8.74 -6.83 15.76
CA PHE A 331 -9.54 -6.90 14.54
C PHE A 331 -10.24 -8.25 14.44
N ASN A 332 -11.54 -8.21 14.14
CA ASN A 332 -12.28 -9.35 13.62
C ASN A 332 -12.12 -9.36 12.10
N MET A 333 -11.41 -10.34 11.55
CA MET A 333 -11.22 -10.53 10.11
C MET A 333 -12.13 -11.63 9.57
N ASN A 334 -13.34 -11.75 10.14
CA ASN A 334 -14.37 -12.70 9.74
C ASN A 334 -15.69 -11.99 9.36
N ALA A 335 -16.53 -12.71 8.61
CA ALA A 335 -17.87 -12.26 8.18
C ALA A 335 -18.96 -12.43 9.25
N GLU A 336 -18.62 -12.97 10.42
CA GLU A 336 -19.54 -13.19 11.54
C GLU A 336 -19.06 -12.41 12.78
N GLU A 337 -20.00 -12.06 13.65
CA GLU A 337 -19.69 -11.52 14.97
C GLU A 337 -18.83 -12.53 15.76
N THR A 338 -17.86 -12.04 16.51
CA THR A 338 -16.95 -12.90 17.27
C THR A 338 -16.54 -12.25 18.58
N ALA A 339 -16.55 -13.06 19.66
CA ALA A 339 -15.97 -12.68 20.94
C ALA A 339 -14.46 -13.02 20.95
N ILE A 340 -13.62 -12.01 21.13
CA ILE A 340 -12.16 -12.12 21.13
C ILE A 340 -11.62 -11.93 22.54
N THR A 341 -10.78 -12.85 23.00
CA THR A 341 -10.13 -12.73 24.31
C THR A 341 -8.96 -11.77 24.22
N LEU A 342 -8.94 -10.76 25.09
CA LEU A 342 -7.88 -9.75 25.15
C LEU A 342 -6.61 -10.34 25.80
N PRO A 343 -5.42 -9.89 25.37
CA PRO A 343 -4.17 -10.27 26.05
C PRO A 343 -4.16 -9.74 27.48
N SER A 344 -3.38 -10.38 28.35
CA SER A 344 -3.22 -9.94 29.75
C SER A 344 -2.81 -8.48 29.85
N GLY A 345 -3.48 -7.71 30.70
CA GLY A 345 -3.22 -6.29 30.94
C GLY A 345 -4.49 -5.57 31.36
N GLU A 346 -4.33 -4.36 31.90
CA GLU A 346 -5.44 -3.46 32.15
C GLU A 346 -5.65 -2.59 30.92
N TRP A 347 -6.72 -2.86 30.17
CA TRP A 347 -7.03 -2.19 28.91
C TRP A 347 -8.24 -1.27 29.06
N ILE A 348 -8.06 -0.01 28.72
CA ILE A 348 -9.11 1.02 28.73
C ILE A 348 -9.49 1.29 27.27
N GLY A 349 -10.75 1.01 26.91
CA GLY A 349 -11.26 1.25 25.56
C GLY A 349 -11.12 2.71 25.14
N LEU A 350 -10.66 2.92 23.90
CA LEU A 350 -10.58 4.24 23.30
C LEU A 350 -11.87 4.54 22.52
N GLU A 351 -12.27 5.80 22.48
CA GLU A 351 -13.41 6.26 21.70
C GLU A 351 -12.96 7.03 20.45
N GLY A 352 -13.91 7.37 19.58
CA GLY A 352 -13.65 8.25 18.43
C GLY A 352 -13.07 7.56 17.20
N HIS A 353 -12.76 6.26 17.25
CA HIS A 353 -12.33 5.48 16.07
C HIS A 353 -13.49 5.06 15.16
N GLY A 354 -14.73 5.05 15.66
CA GLY A 354 -15.94 4.76 14.88
C GLY A 354 -16.15 3.28 14.55
N PHE A 355 -15.75 2.38 15.45
CA PHE A 355 -16.18 0.98 15.45
C PHE A 355 -17.04 0.72 16.68
N ASN A 356 -18.01 -0.18 16.54
CA ASN A 356 -18.82 -0.66 17.64
C ASN A 356 -18.15 -1.89 18.25
N SER A 357 -18.14 -1.96 19.58
CA SER A 357 -17.62 -3.09 20.33
C SER A 357 -18.30 -3.13 21.70
N ALA A 358 -18.45 -4.33 22.27
CA ALA A 358 -18.89 -4.50 23.65
C ALA A 358 -17.82 -5.27 24.43
N VAL A 359 -17.38 -4.72 25.56
CA VAL A 359 -16.36 -5.36 26.41
C VAL A 359 -17.06 -6.01 27.60
N ASN A 360 -16.80 -7.29 27.82
CA ASN A 360 -17.28 -8.05 28.96
C ASN A 360 -16.11 -8.84 29.56
N ASP A 361 -15.75 -8.53 30.80
CA ASP A 361 -14.55 -9.01 31.47
C ASP A 361 -13.28 -8.84 30.61
N ASN A 362 -12.66 -9.95 30.20
CA ASN A 362 -11.46 -9.97 29.36
C ASN A 362 -11.75 -10.29 27.89
N LYS A 363 -13.01 -10.14 27.45
CA LYS A 363 -13.42 -10.37 26.07
C LYS A 363 -14.02 -9.11 25.46
N VAL A 364 -13.80 -8.95 24.16
CA VAL A 364 -14.48 -7.94 23.34
C VAL A 364 -15.31 -8.64 22.27
N GLU A 365 -16.60 -8.31 22.22
CA GLU A 365 -17.52 -8.71 21.16
C GLU A 365 -17.40 -7.71 20.01
N LEU A 366 -17.01 -8.23 18.85
CA LEU A 366 -16.84 -7.45 17.62
C LEU A 366 -17.80 -7.93 16.55
N PRO A 367 -18.57 -7.03 15.90
CA PRO A 367 -19.31 -7.36 14.69
C PRO A 367 -18.41 -7.93 13.58
N ALA A 368 -19.02 -8.47 12.53
CA ALA A 368 -18.31 -8.84 11.31
C ALA A 368 -17.44 -7.68 10.81
N TRP A 369 -16.17 -7.96 10.51
CA TRP A 369 -15.19 -6.92 10.13
C TRP A 369 -15.05 -5.78 11.14
N GLY A 370 -15.35 -6.02 12.42
CA GLY A 370 -15.22 -5.04 13.50
C GLY A 370 -13.77 -4.87 13.98
N ALA A 371 -13.52 -3.76 14.69
CA ALA A 371 -12.25 -3.53 15.35
C ALA A 371 -12.46 -2.86 16.73
N TYR A 372 -11.49 -3.05 17.62
CA TYR A 372 -11.44 -2.43 18.94
C TYR A 372 -10.04 -1.91 19.23
N PHE A 373 -9.99 -0.72 19.82
CA PHE A 373 -8.75 -0.06 20.20
C PHE A 373 -8.79 0.29 21.69
N ALA A 374 -7.72 0.00 22.40
CA ALA A 374 -7.61 0.30 23.83
C ALA A 374 -6.22 0.84 24.16
N ARG A 375 -6.11 1.54 25.29
CA ARG A 375 -4.84 1.94 25.88
C ARG A 375 -4.55 1.09 27.10
N HIS A 376 -3.29 0.74 27.30
CA HIS A 376 -2.84 0.15 28.56
C HIS A 376 -2.92 1.20 29.68
N ALA A 377 -3.48 0.84 30.83
CA ALA A 377 -3.59 1.72 32.00
C ALA A 377 -2.24 2.26 32.50
#